data_AF-A0A9E3TY31-F1
#
_entry.id   AF-A0A9E3TY31-F1
#
_cell.length_a   1.000
_cell.length_b   1.000
_cell.length_c   1.000
_cell.angle_alpha   90.00
_cell.angle_beta   90.00
_cell.angle_gamma   90.00
#
_symmetry.space_group_name_H-M   'P 1'
#
loop_
_entity.id
_entity.type
_entity.pdbx_description
1 polymer ?
#
loop_
_entity_poly.entity_id
_entity_poly.type
_entity_poly.pdbx_seq_one_letter_code
_entity_poly.pdbx_strand_id
1 'polypeptide(L)'
;MRRHGVSLLEVLFSIGVISIGLLGVIALYPLALGQIGTGVVADRSARAGQNAVQVFSASGMARPDQLLWFPNSTSPMAVDASVAEPILLPEGRNSGYLIDPMFVAVQRHTNGGGFDARLFPYYTRQSIPNPITPGSPYPSPYDPRLRRITLRNSNAASTIMTAAQAELLFRSDDDLTFELPLDRNAPPDQIFGANNARRQYEGTISWMATLVPQLDITNPSEPFVDANGDGKWNTGESYTDSNSNSQFDSGTGPGELYQLSIIVFDRRDSTMAMNDLNEKIANVASFHNLGLGGGDVTLGADTLEQLEVKPGQWLMLMSTPHPKVPTSSAPGVSLFSWYRVIDMEDEPRSGSSVYAWERDVVLQGPDWPVSYFASLTSPGPAQRPTRAVLVSNVVAVYERTIRLEISDSW
;
A
#
# COMPACT_ATOMS: atom_id res chain seq x y z
N MET A 1 -26.85 73.09 -16.77
CA MET A 1 -26.44 71.71 -16.41
C MET A 1 -27.25 70.72 -17.26
N ARG A 2 -26.66 70.12 -18.30
CA ARG A 2 -27.32 69.08 -19.11
C ARG A 2 -27.23 67.74 -18.37
N ARG A 3 -28.36 67.16 -17.98
CA ARG A 3 -28.43 65.78 -17.49
C ARG A 3 -28.53 64.87 -18.72
N HIS A 4 -27.57 63.97 -18.88
CA HIS A 4 -27.58 62.97 -19.95
C HIS A 4 -28.45 61.81 -19.45
N GLY A 5 -29.51 61.48 -20.18
CA GLY A 5 -30.39 60.35 -19.85
C GLY A 5 -29.76 59.03 -20.32
N VAL A 6 -29.82 58.00 -19.47
CA VAL A 6 -29.34 56.65 -19.79
C VAL A 6 -30.29 56.00 -20.80
N SER A 7 -29.74 55.39 -21.84
CA SER A 7 -30.52 54.72 -22.89
C SER A 7 -31.03 53.35 -22.44
N LEU A 8 -32.24 52.95 -22.85
CA LEU A 8 -32.81 51.62 -22.58
C LEU A 8 -31.92 50.49 -23.14
N LEU A 9 -31.22 50.76 -24.23
CA LEU A 9 -30.24 49.84 -24.83
C LEU A 9 -29.02 49.65 -23.93
N GLU A 10 -28.59 50.71 -23.23
CA GLU A 10 -27.46 50.72 -22.30
C GLU A 10 -27.77 49.88 -21.04
N VAL A 11 -29.01 49.97 -20.54
CA VAL A 11 -29.50 49.15 -19.43
C VAL A 11 -29.61 47.69 -19.83
N LEU A 12 -30.17 47.39 -21.02
CA LEU A 12 -30.27 46.02 -21.52
C LEU A 12 -28.91 45.38 -21.78
N PHE A 13 -27.96 46.14 -22.34
CA PHE A 13 -26.60 45.67 -22.52
C PHE A 13 -25.92 45.38 -21.18
N SER A 14 -26.13 46.26 -20.19
CA SER A 14 -25.60 46.07 -18.84
C SER A 14 -26.16 44.80 -18.17
N ILE A 15 -27.48 44.57 -18.26
CA ILE A 15 -28.11 43.36 -17.73
C ILE A 15 -27.61 42.11 -18.47
N GLY A 16 -27.46 42.19 -19.79
CA GLY A 16 -26.91 41.10 -20.61
C GLY A 16 -25.49 40.72 -20.19
N VAL A 17 -24.61 41.70 -20.03
CA VAL A 17 -23.21 41.49 -19.59
C VAL A 17 -23.18 40.95 -18.16
N ILE A 18 -23.98 41.48 -17.24
CA ILE A 18 -24.07 40.97 -15.86
C ILE A 18 -24.58 39.53 -15.84
N SER A 19 -25.57 39.20 -16.66
CA SER A 19 -26.16 37.85 -16.71
C SER A 19 -25.15 36.82 -17.22
N ILE A 20 -24.41 37.15 -18.29
CA ILE A 20 -23.34 36.28 -18.83
C ILE A 20 -22.20 36.15 -17.81
N GLY A 21 -21.81 37.24 -17.15
CA GLY A 21 -20.80 37.23 -16.09
C GLY A 21 -21.21 36.36 -14.91
N LEU A 22 -22.46 36.47 -14.45
CA LEU A 22 -22.99 35.67 -13.35
C LEU A 22 -23.10 34.19 -13.72
N LEU A 23 -23.52 33.85 -14.94
CA LEU A 23 -23.55 32.48 -15.43
C LEU A 23 -22.14 31.86 -15.49
N GLY A 24 -21.13 32.65 -15.89
CA GLY A 24 -19.74 32.21 -15.87
C GLY A 24 -19.24 31.88 -14.45
N VAL A 25 -19.59 32.71 -13.46
CA VAL A 25 -19.25 32.45 -12.05
C VAL A 25 -19.98 31.22 -11.51
N ILE A 26 -21.27 31.06 -11.81
CA ILE A 26 -22.06 29.90 -11.39
C ILE A 26 -21.48 28.60 -11.98
N ALA A 27 -21.02 28.63 -13.23
CA ALA A 27 -20.41 27.47 -13.88
C ALA A 27 -19.09 27.03 -13.21
N LEU A 28 -18.34 27.97 -12.63
CA LEU A 28 -17.07 27.68 -11.94
C LEU A 28 -17.25 27.23 -10.48
N TYR A 29 -18.40 27.52 -9.87
CA TYR A 29 -18.64 27.22 -8.46
C TYR A 29 -18.47 25.73 -8.08
N PRO A 30 -19.02 24.75 -8.83
CA PRO A 30 -18.82 23.34 -8.50
C PRO A 30 -17.35 22.90 -8.61
N LEU A 31 -16.63 23.40 -9.61
CA LEU A 31 -15.21 23.09 -9.80
C LEU A 31 -14.38 23.64 -8.63
N ALA A 32 -14.64 24.88 -8.22
CA ALA A 32 -13.98 25.49 -7.08
C ALA A 32 -14.22 24.71 -5.78
N LEU A 33 -15.47 24.30 -5.51
CA LEU A 33 -15.79 23.49 -4.33
C LEU A 33 -15.09 22.13 -4.36
N GLY A 34 -15.07 21.46 -5.51
CA GLY A 34 -14.37 20.18 -5.67
C GLY A 34 -12.86 20.30 -5.37
N GLN A 35 -12.21 21.34 -5.91
CA GLN A 35 -10.78 21.59 -5.70
C GLN A 35 -10.44 22.01 -4.27
N ILE A 36 -11.33 22.72 -3.57
CA ILE A 36 -11.15 23.03 -2.15
C ILE A 36 -11.20 21.73 -1.33
N GLY A 37 -12.16 20.85 -1.60
CA GLY A 37 -12.27 19.57 -0.92
C GLY A 37 -11.03 18.69 -1.08
N THR A 38 -10.51 18.56 -2.30
CA THR A 38 -9.27 17.80 -2.55
C THR A 38 -8.06 18.44 -1.87
N GLY A 39 -7.97 19.78 -1.85
CA GLY A 39 -6.91 20.50 -1.14
C GLY A 39 -6.92 20.24 0.37
N VAL A 40 -8.09 20.21 1.00
CA VAL A 40 -8.24 19.90 2.43
C VAL A 40 -7.83 18.46 2.73
N VAL A 41 -8.27 17.49 1.92
CA VAL A 41 -7.86 16.08 2.07
C VAL A 41 -6.36 15.92 1.86
N ALA A 42 -5.77 16.66 0.92
CA ALA A 42 -4.32 16.64 0.68
C ALA A 42 -3.52 17.19 1.88
N ASP A 43 -3.94 18.32 2.48
CA ASP A 43 -3.27 18.88 3.67
C ASP A 43 -3.38 17.93 4.87
N ARG A 44 -4.58 17.40 5.13
CA ARG A 44 -4.81 16.44 6.22
C ARG A 44 -4.01 15.16 6.05
N SER A 45 -4.00 14.59 4.84
CA SER A 45 -3.24 13.37 4.54
C SER A 45 -1.73 13.58 4.63
N ALA A 46 -1.23 14.76 4.24
CA ALA A 46 0.17 15.14 4.42
C ALA A 46 0.59 15.19 5.88
N ARG A 47 -0.20 15.86 6.73
CA ARG A 47 0.09 15.91 8.17
C ARG A 47 -0.01 14.55 8.83
N ALA A 48 -1.07 13.79 8.52
CA ALA A 48 -1.27 12.45 9.05
C ALA A 48 -0.16 11.49 8.63
N GLY A 49 0.30 11.53 7.38
CA GLY A 49 1.41 10.71 6.89
C GLY A 49 2.74 11.02 7.58
N GLN A 50 3.08 12.29 7.76
CA GLN A 50 4.28 12.70 8.48
C GLN A 50 4.23 12.28 9.96
N ASN A 51 3.07 12.48 10.61
CA ASN A 51 2.86 12.02 11.98
C ASN A 51 2.94 10.49 12.09
N ALA A 52 2.38 9.75 11.14
CA ALA A 52 2.41 8.29 11.11
C ALA A 52 3.85 7.73 11.07
N VAL A 53 4.76 8.36 10.33
CA VAL A 53 6.20 8.00 10.36
C VAL A 53 6.80 8.19 11.74
N GLN A 54 6.45 9.27 12.44
CA GLN A 54 6.92 9.52 13.81
C GLN A 54 6.33 8.51 14.80
N VAL A 55 5.03 8.23 14.68
CA VAL A 55 4.31 7.24 15.49
C VAL A 55 4.91 5.84 15.29
N PHE A 56 5.26 5.48 14.05
CA PHE A 56 5.92 4.22 13.72
C PHE A 56 7.23 4.04 14.51
N SER A 57 8.10 5.05 14.49
CA SER A 57 9.36 5.02 15.25
C SER A 57 9.13 5.08 16.77
N ALA A 58 8.24 5.95 17.24
CA ALA A 58 7.98 6.16 18.66
C ALA A 58 7.33 4.94 19.34
N SER A 59 6.54 4.18 18.60
CA SER A 59 5.87 2.97 19.11
C SER A 59 6.73 1.72 18.99
N GLY A 60 7.99 1.85 18.58
CA GLY A 60 8.91 0.72 18.42
C GLY A 60 8.48 -0.28 17.35
N MET A 61 7.72 0.15 16.33
CA MET A 61 7.23 -0.75 15.26
C MET A 61 8.36 -1.25 14.35
N ALA A 62 9.54 -0.62 14.42
CA ALA A 62 10.76 -1.09 13.78
C ALA A 62 11.41 -2.28 14.51
N ARG A 63 10.94 -2.63 15.71
CA ARG A 63 11.48 -3.74 16.49
C ARG A 63 10.68 -5.01 16.20
N PRO A 64 11.33 -6.09 15.72
CA PRO A 64 10.64 -7.35 15.45
C PRO A 64 9.92 -7.92 16.68
N ASP A 65 10.48 -7.76 17.88
CA ASP A 65 9.89 -8.29 19.11
C ASP A 65 8.46 -7.75 19.36
N GLN A 66 8.15 -6.52 18.95
CA GLN A 66 6.83 -5.90 19.14
C GLN A 66 5.77 -6.41 18.16
N LEU A 67 6.17 -7.15 17.13
CA LEU A 67 5.31 -7.58 16.04
C LEU A 67 4.70 -8.95 16.33
N LEU A 68 3.40 -9.08 16.06
CA LEU A 68 2.63 -10.32 16.20
C LEU A 68 1.94 -10.69 14.88
N TRP A 69 1.88 -11.99 14.59
CA TRP A 69 1.24 -12.52 13.38
C TRP A 69 0.49 -13.84 13.66
N PHE A 70 -0.30 -14.31 12.69
CA PHE A 70 -1.11 -15.52 12.84
C PHE A 70 -0.64 -16.69 11.93
N PRO A 71 -0.06 -17.76 12.49
CA PRO A 71 0.66 -18.82 11.79
C PRO A 71 -0.16 -19.95 11.17
N ASN A 72 -1.48 -19.78 10.99
CA ASN A 72 -2.46 -20.85 10.73
C ASN A 72 -3.14 -21.42 11.98
N SER A 73 -2.92 -20.84 13.15
CA SER A 73 -3.66 -21.15 14.40
C SER A 73 -4.39 -19.92 14.93
N THR A 74 -5.39 -20.10 15.79
CA THR A 74 -6.10 -19.00 16.48
C THR A 74 -5.21 -18.20 17.44
N SER A 75 -4.03 -18.71 17.79
CA SER A 75 -3.09 -18.05 18.69
C SER A 75 -2.08 -17.21 17.89
N PRO A 76 -1.92 -15.92 18.24
CA PRO A 76 -0.88 -15.09 17.63
C PRO A 76 0.51 -15.56 18.09
N MET A 77 1.49 -15.42 17.20
CA MET A 77 2.90 -15.68 17.47
C MET A 77 3.70 -14.38 17.35
N ALA A 78 4.69 -14.24 18.22
CA ALA A 78 5.71 -13.20 18.10
C ALA A 78 6.57 -13.40 16.85
N VAL A 79 7.04 -12.29 16.28
CA VAL A 79 8.21 -12.33 15.40
C VAL A 79 9.44 -12.48 16.30
N ASP A 80 10.21 -13.56 16.08
CA ASP A 80 11.39 -13.88 16.89
C ASP A 80 12.61 -13.12 16.36
N ALA A 81 13.21 -12.29 17.21
CA ALA A 81 14.39 -11.48 16.89
C ALA A 81 15.72 -12.26 16.98
N SER A 82 15.72 -13.45 17.60
CA SER A 82 16.93 -14.29 17.77
C SER A 82 17.27 -15.16 16.56
N VAL A 83 16.37 -15.22 15.58
CA VAL A 83 16.65 -15.71 14.24
C VAL A 83 17.07 -14.49 13.43
N ALA A 84 18.37 -14.25 13.31
CA ALA A 84 18.97 -13.26 12.42
C ALA A 84 18.82 -13.67 10.95
N GLU A 85 17.61 -14.04 10.56
CA GLU A 85 17.19 -14.41 9.23
C GLU A 85 16.02 -13.49 8.86
N PRO A 86 15.94 -12.97 7.63
CA PRO A 86 14.94 -12.00 7.23
C PRO A 86 13.56 -12.66 7.22
N ILE A 87 12.87 -12.67 8.38
CA ILE A 87 11.51 -13.16 8.61
C ILE A 87 11.14 -14.22 7.57
N LEU A 88 11.86 -15.34 7.56
CA LEU A 88 11.44 -16.50 6.79
C LEU A 88 10.24 -17.07 7.54
N LEU A 89 9.08 -16.50 7.22
CA LEU A 89 7.79 -17.14 7.39
C LEU A 89 7.94 -18.60 6.95
N PRO A 90 7.26 -19.59 7.56
CA PRO A 90 7.51 -21.02 7.36
C PRO A 90 7.36 -21.57 5.91
N GLU A 91 7.18 -20.70 4.90
CA GLU A 91 7.25 -20.98 3.46
C GLU A 91 8.46 -20.30 2.75
N GLY A 92 9.43 -19.73 3.46
CA GLY A 92 10.76 -19.36 2.95
C GLY A 92 10.84 -18.35 1.78
N ARG A 93 9.74 -17.63 1.47
CA ARG A 93 9.61 -16.89 0.19
C ARG A 93 9.02 -15.46 0.30
N ASN A 94 8.52 -15.06 1.47
CA ASN A 94 7.85 -13.76 1.65
C ASN A 94 8.66 -12.90 2.60
N SER A 95 9.40 -11.96 2.03
CA SER A 95 10.41 -11.18 2.73
C SER A 95 9.86 -9.89 3.35
N GLY A 96 8.61 -9.51 3.04
CA GLY A 96 7.93 -8.32 3.54
C GLY A 96 6.60 -8.60 4.26
N TYR A 97 6.12 -7.61 4.99
CA TYR A 97 4.90 -7.69 5.80
C TYR A 97 4.11 -6.36 5.83
N LEU A 98 2.82 -6.45 6.15
CA LEU A 98 1.90 -5.32 6.30
C LEU A 98 1.51 -5.17 7.78
N ILE A 99 1.79 -4.01 8.38
CA ILE A 99 1.29 -3.61 9.70
C ILE A 99 -0.08 -2.96 9.53
N ASP A 100 -1.12 -3.64 10.00
CA ASP A 100 -2.49 -3.13 9.97
C ASP A 100 -3.29 -3.56 11.22
N PRO A 101 -2.97 -3.02 12.41
CA PRO A 101 -3.61 -3.42 13.66
C PRO A 101 -5.11 -3.13 13.70
N MET A 102 -5.60 -2.10 12.99
CA MET A 102 -7.04 -1.80 12.94
C MET A 102 -7.81 -2.94 12.26
N PHE A 103 -7.35 -3.39 11.09
CA PHE A 103 -7.97 -4.52 10.39
C PHE A 103 -7.84 -5.81 11.19
N VAL A 104 -6.65 -6.09 11.73
CA VAL A 104 -6.40 -7.32 12.50
C VAL A 104 -7.21 -7.34 13.81
N ALA A 105 -7.45 -6.21 14.46
CA ALA A 105 -8.26 -6.15 15.67
C ALA A 105 -9.74 -6.51 15.41
N VAL A 106 -10.27 -6.13 14.24
CA VAL A 106 -11.65 -6.42 13.83
C VAL A 106 -11.79 -7.84 13.29
N GLN A 107 -10.97 -8.21 12.28
CA GLN A 107 -11.10 -9.49 11.57
C GLN A 107 -10.34 -10.64 12.24
N ARG A 108 -9.26 -10.36 12.97
CA ARG A 108 -8.41 -11.38 13.61
C ARG A 108 -7.95 -12.46 12.60
N HIS A 109 -8.25 -13.73 12.88
CA HIS A 109 -8.00 -14.90 12.05
C HIS A 109 -9.33 -15.44 11.50
N THR A 110 -10.09 -14.60 10.81
CA THR A 110 -11.28 -15.05 10.09
C THR A 110 -10.90 -15.52 8.70
N ASN A 111 -11.16 -16.80 8.42
CA ASN A 111 -11.16 -17.36 7.08
C ASN A 111 -12.59 -17.73 6.71
N GLY A 112 -13.11 -17.23 5.59
CA GLY A 112 -14.49 -17.51 5.18
C GLY A 112 -14.87 -16.80 3.88
N GLY A 113 -15.77 -17.41 3.11
CA GLY A 113 -16.31 -16.80 1.89
C GLY A 113 -15.29 -16.53 0.78
N GLY A 114 -14.15 -17.22 0.78
CA GLY A 114 -13.05 -16.94 -0.15
C GLY A 114 -12.05 -15.89 0.34
N PHE A 115 -12.14 -15.45 1.61
CA PHE A 115 -11.20 -14.49 2.21
C PHE A 115 -10.40 -15.06 3.39
N ASP A 116 -9.20 -14.53 3.60
CA ASP A 116 -8.19 -14.83 4.61
C ASP A 116 -7.60 -13.53 5.18
N ALA A 117 -8.06 -13.14 6.36
CA ALA A 117 -7.68 -11.89 7.03
C ALA A 117 -6.17 -11.77 7.35
N ARG A 118 -5.42 -12.87 7.30
CA ARG A 118 -4.00 -12.92 7.67
C ARG A 118 -3.09 -12.46 6.54
N LEU A 119 -3.63 -12.31 5.34
CA LEU A 119 -2.89 -12.00 4.13
C LEU A 119 -3.37 -10.66 3.58
N PHE A 120 -2.45 -9.96 2.93
CA PHE A 120 -2.76 -8.82 2.09
C PHE A 120 -2.32 -9.14 0.65
N PRO A 121 -3.26 -9.11 -0.31
CA PRO A 121 -4.71 -8.89 -0.10
C PRO A 121 -5.36 -10.06 0.65
N TYR A 122 -6.51 -9.82 1.28
CA TYR A 122 -7.21 -10.86 2.06
C TYR A 122 -7.89 -11.92 1.21
N TYR A 123 -7.63 -12.01 -0.08
CA TYR A 123 -8.18 -13.11 -0.88
C TYR A 123 -7.54 -14.43 -0.52
N THR A 124 -8.37 -15.46 -0.39
CA THR A 124 -7.88 -16.82 -0.33
C THR A 124 -7.19 -17.18 -1.64
N ARG A 125 -6.30 -18.14 -1.52
CA ARG A 125 -5.73 -18.87 -2.64
C ARG A 125 -6.83 -19.30 -3.65
N GLN A 126 -8.02 -19.74 -3.19
CA GLN A 126 -9.07 -20.30 -4.05
C GLN A 126 -9.92 -19.27 -4.80
N SER A 127 -9.93 -18.02 -4.34
CA SER A 127 -10.78 -16.95 -4.87
C SER A 127 -10.11 -16.12 -5.98
N ILE A 128 -8.88 -16.47 -6.37
CA ILE A 128 -8.13 -15.68 -7.33
C ILE A 128 -8.04 -16.46 -8.64
N PRO A 129 -8.37 -15.82 -9.77
CA PRO A 129 -8.18 -16.40 -11.09
C PRO A 129 -6.74 -16.91 -11.23
N ASN A 130 -6.63 -18.20 -11.47
CA ASN A 130 -5.35 -18.86 -11.69
C ASN A 130 -4.84 -18.44 -13.08
N PRO A 131 -3.75 -17.66 -13.17
CA PRO A 131 -3.24 -17.17 -14.46
C PRO A 131 -2.72 -18.32 -15.34
N ILE A 132 -2.39 -19.46 -14.73
CA ILE A 132 -1.85 -20.65 -15.39
C ILE A 132 -2.97 -21.52 -15.99
N THR A 133 -4.19 -21.45 -15.45
CA THR A 133 -5.33 -22.26 -15.91
C THR A 133 -6.63 -21.53 -15.60
N PRO A 134 -7.10 -20.63 -16.49
CA PRO A 134 -8.39 -19.96 -16.34
C PRO A 134 -9.50 -21.00 -16.10
N GLY A 135 -10.24 -20.88 -15.00
CA GLY A 135 -11.27 -21.84 -14.58
C GLY A 135 -10.80 -23.03 -13.72
N SER A 136 -9.51 -23.13 -13.37
CA SER A 136 -9.06 -24.12 -12.39
C SER A 136 -9.56 -23.78 -10.98
N PRO A 137 -10.16 -24.73 -10.24
CA PRO A 137 -10.57 -24.54 -8.85
C PRO A 137 -9.38 -24.50 -7.88
N TYR A 138 -8.14 -24.70 -8.39
CA TYR A 138 -6.94 -24.75 -7.59
C TYR A 138 -6.16 -23.42 -7.65
N PRO A 139 -5.91 -22.78 -6.50
CA PRO A 139 -5.03 -21.63 -6.36
C PRO A 139 -3.66 -21.82 -7.00
N SER A 140 -3.03 -20.75 -7.49
CA SER A 140 -1.57 -20.78 -7.56
C SER A 140 -1.01 -20.70 -6.12
N PRO A 141 -0.25 -21.69 -5.63
CA PRO A 141 0.44 -21.57 -4.35
C PRO A 141 1.54 -20.49 -4.37
N TYR A 142 1.76 -19.84 -5.52
CA TYR A 142 2.81 -18.85 -5.79
C TYR A 142 2.25 -17.45 -6.00
N ASP A 143 1.11 -17.14 -5.40
CA ASP A 143 0.61 -15.79 -5.45
C ASP A 143 1.35 -14.89 -4.47
N PRO A 144 1.83 -13.72 -4.91
CA PRO A 144 2.47 -12.77 -4.03
C PRO A 144 1.50 -12.22 -3.00
N ARG A 145 1.88 -12.30 -1.72
CA ARG A 145 1.10 -11.81 -0.58
C ARG A 145 2.02 -11.28 0.51
N LEU A 146 1.60 -10.18 1.12
CA LEU A 146 2.16 -9.74 2.40
C LEU A 146 1.41 -10.43 3.53
N ARG A 147 2.11 -10.81 4.60
CA ARG A 147 1.40 -11.18 5.83
C ARG A 147 0.95 -9.93 6.55
N ARG A 148 -0.29 -9.94 7.04
CA ARG A 148 -0.77 -8.92 7.96
C ARG A 148 -0.31 -9.23 9.36
N ILE A 149 0.23 -8.20 9.99
CA ILE A 149 0.74 -8.25 11.35
C ILE A 149 0.09 -7.15 12.18
N THR A 150 0.09 -7.36 13.49
CA THR A 150 -0.37 -6.41 14.49
C THR A 150 0.71 -6.20 15.54
N LEU A 151 0.47 -5.29 16.47
CA LEU A 151 1.38 -4.98 17.56
C LEU A 151 0.96 -5.70 18.84
N ARG A 152 1.92 -5.91 19.74
CA ARG A 152 1.63 -6.35 21.10
C ARG A 152 0.87 -5.27 21.88
N ASN A 153 -0.05 -5.70 22.75
CA ASN A 153 -0.75 -4.84 23.71
C ASN A 153 -0.01 -4.78 25.06
N SER A 154 0.76 -5.80 25.38
CA SER A 154 1.57 -5.85 26.61
C SER A 154 2.82 -6.69 26.36
N ASN A 155 3.72 -6.75 27.35
CA ASN A 155 4.91 -7.57 27.28
C ASN A 155 4.62 -9.09 27.21
N ALA A 156 3.37 -9.53 27.38
CA ALA A 156 2.96 -10.92 27.20
C ALA A 156 2.92 -11.32 25.72
N ALA A 157 3.56 -12.45 25.38
CA ALA A 157 3.86 -12.89 24.02
C ALA A 157 2.64 -13.14 23.09
N SER A 158 1.42 -13.23 23.63
CA SER A 158 0.21 -13.59 22.87
C SER A 158 -0.90 -12.52 22.90
N THR A 159 -0.64 -11.33 23.45
CA THR A 159 -1.68 -10.30 23.56
C THR A 159 -1.58 -9.31 22.41
N ILE A 160 -2.53 -9.35 21.47
CA ILE A 160 -2.63 -8.39 20.36
C ILE A 160 -3.21 -7.06 20.80
N MET A 161 -2.84 -6.00 20.08
CA MET A 161 -3.45 -4.67 20.17
C MET A 161 -4.97 -4.76 20.02
N THR A 162 -5.70 -4.10 20.93
CA THR A 162 -7.16 -4.02 20.87
C THR A 162 -7.61 -3.03 19.81
N ALA A 163 -8.87 -3.11 19.36
CA ALA A 163 -9.44 -2.17 18.40
C ALA A 163 -9.32 -0.71 18.89
N ALA A 164 -9.59 -0.45 20.18
CA ALA A 164 -9.47 0.89 20.75
C ALA A 164 -8.02 1.42 20.74
N GLN A 165 -7.04 0.56 21.01
CA GLN A 165 -5.62 0.94 20.93
C GLN A 165 -5.17 1.16 19.49
N ALA A 166 -5.62 0.30 18.57
CA ALA A 166 -5.33 0.45 17.14
C ALA A 166 -5.92 1.75 16.59
N GLU A 167 -7.16 2.09 16.95
CA GLU A 167 -7.77 3.37 16.58
C GLU A 167 -7.03 4.57 17.16
N LEU A 168 -6.52 4.47 18.39
CA LEU A 168 -5.74 5.55 18.99
C LEU A 168 -4.44 5.83 18.23
N LEU A 169 -3.81 4.80 17.67
CA LEU A 169 -2.47 4.90 17.08
C LEU A 169 -2.49 5.05 15.55
N PHE A 170 -3.47 4.43 14.87
CA PHE A 170 -3.56 4.35 13.41
C PHE A 170 -4.65 5.24 12.81
N ARG A 171 -5.43 5.96 13.62
CA ARG A 171 -6.37 6.99 13.16
C ARG A 171 -5.88 8.36 13.59
N SER A 172 -5.93 9.32 12.67
CA SER A 172 -5.56 10.71 12.95
C SER A 172 -6.63 11.37 13.83
N ASP A 173 -6.17 12.15 14.82
CA ASP A 173 -7.00 12.97 15.71
C ASP A 173 -6.89 14.48 15.41
N ASP A 174 -6.21 14.87 14.32
CA ASP A 174 -5.99 16.27 13.93
C ASP A 174 -7.24 16.92 13.31
N ASP A 175 -8.29 16.14 13.04
CA ASP A 175 -9.56 16.64 12.48
C ASP A 175 -10.60 16.90 13.58
N LEU A 176 -10.36 17.94 14.37
CA LEU A 176 -11.21 18.33 15.49
C LEU A 176 -12.61 18.73 15.01
N THR A 177 -13.64 18.23 15.69
CA THR A 177 -15.02 18.63 15.42
C THR A 177 -15.40 19.87 16.23
N PHE A 178 -16.10 20.79 15.58
CA PHE A 178 -16.59 22.03 16.17
C PHE A 178 -18.10 22.15 15.97
N GLU A 179 -18.79 22.67 16.97
CA GLU A 179 -20.18 23.08 16.86
C GLU A 179 -20.22 24.56 16.48
N LEU A 180 -20.94 24.88 15.41
CA LEU A 180 -21.21 26.26 15.03
C LEU A 180 -22.45 26.73 15.80
N PRO A 181 -22.33 27.75 16.67
CA PRO A 181 -23.50 28.26 17.38
C PRO A 181 -24.56 28.79 16.40
N LEU A 182 -25.82 28.74 16.83
CA LEU A 182 -26.94 29.34 16.08
C LEU A 182 -26.72 30.84 15.79
N ASP A 183 -25.99 31.52 16.67
CA ASP A 183 -25.52 32.89 16.44
C ASP A 183 -24.26 32.88 15.56
N ARG A 184 -24.38 33.40 14.34
CA ARG A 184 -23.30 33.49 13.34
C ARG A 184 -22.13 34.40 13.76
N ASN A 185 -22.29 35.22 14.81
CA ASN A 185 -21.23 36.08 15.33
C ASN A 185 -20.48 35.43 16.49
N ALA A 186 -20.97 34.31 17.03
CA ALA A 186 -20.29 33.58 18.08
C ALA A 186 -19.16 32.71 17.50
N PRO A 187 -18.02 32.58 18.21
CA PRO A 187 -16.96 31.67 17.79
C PRO A 187 -17.44 30.21 17.82
N PRO A 188 -16.86 29.32 16.99
CA PRO A 188 -17.16 27.89 17.03
C PRO A 188 -16.72 27.25 18.36
N ASP A 189 -17.59 26.41 18.92
CA ASP A 189 -17.34 25.70 20.17
C ASP A 189 -16.74 24.32 19.91
N GLN A 190 -15.67 23.97 20.64
CA GLN A 190 -15.04 22.66 20.52
C GLN A 190 -15.87 21.58 21.23
N ILE A 191 -16.16 20.48 20.53
CA ILE A 191 -16.91 19.36 21.11
C ILE A 191 -15.94 18.44 21.86
N PHE A 192 -16.34 18.02 23.07
CA PHE A 192 -15.60 17.05 23.87
C PHE A 192 -16.39 15.75 24.02
N GLY A 193 -15.67 14.62 24.14
CA GLY A 193 -16.23 13.32 24.44
C GLY A 193 -16.77 13.22 25.87
N ALA A 194 -17.31 12.05 26.22
CA ALA A 194 -17.84 11.81 27.57
C ALA A 194 -16.83 12.21 28.65
N ASN A 195 -17.30 12.98 29.66
CA ASN A 195 -16.54 13.57 30.76
C ASN A 195 -15.60 14.74 30.40
N ASN A 196 -15.73 15.38 29.24
CA ASN A 196 -14.87 16.50 28.79
C ASN A 196 -13.37 16.18 28.77
N ALA A 197 -13.00 14.90 28.84
CA ALA A 197 -11.61 14.48 29.02
C ALA A 197 -10.83 14.46 27.69
N ARG A 198 -11.53 14.38 26.55
CA ARG A 198 -10.92 14.28 25.23
C ARG A 198 -11.68 15.11 24.21
N ARG A 199 -10.96 15.83 23.35
CA ARG A 199 -11.52 16.54 22.19
C ARG A 199 -12.10 15.52 21.20
N GLN A 200 -13.27 15.80 20.65
CA GLN A 200 -13.81 14.96 19.57
C GLN A 200 -13.13 15.30 18.25
N TYR A 201 -12.99 14.27 17.42
CA TYR A 201 -12.43 14.35 16.09
C TYR A 201 -13.23 13.47 15.13
N GLU A 202 -13.33 13.86 13.86
CA GLU A 202 -14.09 13.10 12.84
C GLU A 202 -13.37 11.78 12.50
N GLY A 203 -12.03 11.79 12.56
CA GLY A 203 -11.22 10.59 12.42
C GLY A 203 -11.28 9.98 11.01
N THR A 204 -11.47 10.82 9.99
CA THR A 204 -11.59 10.35 8.61
C THR A 204 -10.28 9.76 8.10
N ILE A 205 -9.15 10.29 8.54
CA ILE A 205 -7.83 9.83 8.10
C ILE A 205 -7.34 8.67 8.98
N SER A 206 -6.95 7.57 8.34
CA SER A 206 -6.27 6.44 8.99
C SER A 206 -5.11 5.97 8.13
N TRP A 207 -4.26 5.12 8.67
CA TRP A 207 -3.10 4.63 7.94
C TRP A 207 -2.75 3.17 8.26
N MET A 208 -1.97 2.57 7.37
CA MET A 208 -1.31 1.27 7.57
C MET A 208 0.12 1.36 7.03
N ALA A 209 0.96 0.36 7.28
CA ALA A 209 2.35 0.39 6.82
C ALA A 209 2.78 -0.92 6.17
N THR A 210 3.48 -0.87 5.04
CA THR A 210 4.21 -2.01 4.48
C THR A 210 5.69 -1.88 4.77
N LEU A 211 6.33 -3.00 5.14
CA LEU A 211 7.78 -3.10 5.22
C LEU A 211 8.26 -4.18 4.26
N VAL A 212 9.11 -3.77 3.34
CA VAL A 212 9.63 -4.63 2.27
C VAL A 212 11.14 -4.48 2.27
N PRO A 213 11.93 -5.57 2.33
CA PRO A 213 13.38 -5.47 2.31
C PRO A 213 13.82 -4.85 0.99
N GLN A 214 14.72 -3.89 1.07
CA GLN A 214 15.27 -3.25 -0.11
C GLN A 214 16.22 -4.25 -0.79
N LEU A 215 15.93 -4.56 -2.04
CA LEU A 215 16.78 -5.44 -2.85
C LEU A 215 17.70 -4.58 -3.71
N ASP A 216 19.00 -4.86 -3.63
CA ASP A 216 19.89 -4.54 -4.73
C ASP A 216 19.90 -5.71 -5.70
N ILE A 217 18.99 -5.67 -6.68
CA ILE A 217 18.85 -6.71 -7.72
C ILE A 217 20.02 -6.69 -8.72
N THR A 218 20.79 -5.60 -8.77
CA THR A 218 22.00 -5.48 -9.60
C THR A 218 23.23 -5.98 -8.88
N ASN A 219 23.20 -5.96 -7.55
CA ASN A 219 24.29 -6.39 -6.69
C ASN A 219 23.74 -7.17 -5.47
N PRO A 220 23.21 -8.40 -5.70
CA PRO A 220 22.64 -9.19 -4.61
C PRO A 220 23.71 -9.42 -3.55
N SER A 221 23.34 -9.29 -2.27
CA SER A 221 24.23 -9.62 -1.16
C SER A 221 24.70 -11.07 -1.29
N GLU A 222 26.01 -11.27 -1.15
CA GLU A 222 26.62 -12.58 -1.32
C GLU A 222 26.86 -13.23 0.04
N PRO A 223 26.42 -14.48 0.27
CA PRO A 223 26.72 -15.15 1.52
C PRO A 223 28.22 -15.43 1.60
N PHE A 224 28.80 -15.11 2.74
CA PHE A 224 30.20 -15.40 3.04
C PHE A 224 30.34 -16.28 4.28
N VAL A 225 31.48 -16.97 4.36
CA VAL A 225 31.88 -17.72 5.55
C VAL A 225 32.54 -16.74 6.50
N ASP A 226 31.79 -16.29 7.51
CA ASP A 226 32.31 -15.51 8.62
C ASP A 226 33.19 -16.41 9.50
N ALA A 227 34.48 -16.45 9.18
CA ALA A 227 35.46 -17.31 9.84
C ALA A 227 35.89 -16.73 11.19
N ASN A 228 35.64 -15.43 11.40
CA ASN A 228 36.15 -14.67 12.53
C ASN A 228 35.04 -14.22 13.52
N GLY A 229 33.77 -14.32 13.12
CA GLY A 229 32.58 -14.03 13.93
C GLY A 229 32.23 -12.55 14.06
N ASP A 230 32.74 -11.67 13.20
CA ASP A 230 32.51 -10.22 13.26
C ASP A 230 31.32 -9.71 12.41
N GLY A 231 30.65 -10.61 11.69
CA GLY A 231 29.50 -10.31 10.85
C GLY A 231 29.83 -9.47 9.61
N LYS A 232 31.11 -9.38 9.21
CA LYS A 232 31.56 -8.70 7.99
C LYS A 232 32.45 -9.61 7.18
N TRP A 233 32.49 -9.40 5.87
CA TRP A 233 33.46 -10.10 5.03
C TRP A 233 34.84 -9.46 5.17
N ASN A 234 35.84 -10.27 5.45
CA ASN A 234 37.25 -9.88 5.51
C ASN A 234 38.04 -10.49 4.35
N THR A 235 39.11 -9.81 3.93
CA THR A 235 40.04 -10.33 2.92
C THR A 235 40.63 -11.67 3.39
N GLY A 236 40.17 -12.77 2.79
CA GLY A 236 40.56 -14.15 3.15
C GLY A 236 39.37 -15.08 3.43
N GLU A 237 38.17 -14.53 3.57
CA GLU A 237 36.94 -15.30 3.73
C GLU A 237 36.35 -15.72 2.39
N SER A 238 35.79 -16.93 2.34
CA SER A 238 35.14 -17.45 1.13
C SER A 238 33.73 -16.86 1.01
N TYR A 239 33.33 -16.49 -0.19
CA TYR A 239 31.98 -16.02 -0.49
C TYR A 239 31.40 -16.73 -1.71
N THR A 240 30.07 -16.68 -1.85
CA THR A 240 29.37 -17.20 -3.04
C THR A 240 29.11 -16.09 -4.03
N ASP A 241 29.94 -16.02 -5.07
CA ASP A 241 29.81 -15.07 -6.17
C ASP A 241 28.51 -15.34 -6.96
N SER A 242 27.45 -14.60 -6.59
CA SER A 242 26.08 -14.84 -7.05
C SER A 242 25.79 -14.13 -8.37
N ASN A 243 26.50 -13.03 -8.66
CA ASN A 243 26.37 -12.29 -9.91
C ASN A 243 27.53 -12.55 -10.90
N SER A 244 28.48 -13.42 -10.54
CA SER A 244 29.66 -13.80 -11.32
C SER A 244 30.59 -12.62 -11.67
N ASN A 245 30.66 -11.60 -10.82
CA ASN A 245 31.51 -10.42 -11.03
C ASN A 245 32.90 -10.56 -10.38
N SER A 246 33.17 -11.66 -9.67
CA SER A 246 34.42 -11.95 -8.96
C SER A 246 34.81 -10.91 -7.89
N GLN A 247 33.84 -10.19 -7.36
CA GLN A 247 33.98 -9.27 -6.23
C GLN A 247 32.99 -9.68 -5.16
N PHE A 248 33.40 -9.63 -3.88
CA PHE A 248 32.43 -9.78 -2.81
C PHE A 248 31.54 -8.54 -2.78
N ASP A 249 30.26 -8.75 -3.05
CA ASP A 249 29.28 -7.70 -2.91
C ASP A 249 28.66 -7.75 -1.53
N SER A 250 29.11 -6.83 -0.69
CA SER A 250 28.48 -6.51 0.59
C SER A 250 27.12 -5.84 0.40
N GLY A 251 26.45 -6.04 -0.74
CA GLY A 251 25.11 -5.55 -1.02
C GLY A 251 24.30 -5.71 0.25
N THR A 252 23.56 -4.65 0.62
CA THR A 252 22.82 -4.61 1.89
C THR A 252 22.12 -5.96 2.05
N GLY A 253 22.50 -6.77 3.03
CA GLY A 253 21.97 -8.12 3.17
C GLY A 253 20.45 -8.11 3.03
N PRO A 254 19.81 -9.13 2.41
CA PRO A 254 18.35 -9.21 2.43
C PRO A 254 17.88 -9.08 3.89
N GLY A 255 17.31 -7.93 4.24
CA GLY A 255 16.88 -7.63 5.60
C GLY A 255 17.73 -6.65 6.43
N GLU A 256 18.73 -5.98 5.88
CA GLU A 256 19.39 -4.86 6.59
C GLU A 256 18.60 -3.55 6.47
N LEU A 257 18.20 -3.21 5.24
CA LEU A 257 17.37 -2.05 4.94
C LEU A 257 15.99 -2.50 4.48
N TYR A 258 14.98 -1.80 4.98
CA TYR A 258 13.58 -1.97 4.59
C TYR A 258 13.05 -0.67 4.00
N GLN A 259 12.34 -0.79 2.90
CA GLN A 259 11.43 0.22 2.41
C GLN A 259 10.18 0.20 3.29
N LEU A 260 10.05 1.22 4.14
CA LEU A 260 8.81 1.53 4.84
C LEU A 260 7.94 2.34 3.88
N SER A 261 6.71 1.90 3.65
CA SER A 261 5.68 2.70 2.98
C SER A 261 4.49 2.88 3.92
N ILE A 262 4.16 4.12 4.27
CA ILE A 262 2.97 4.50 5.04
C ILE A 262 1.85 4.82 4.07
N ILE A 263 0.77 4.05 4.12
CA ILE A 263 -0.39 4.18 3.27
C ILE A 263 -1.48 4.90 4.04
N VAL A 264 -1.88 6.07 3.53
CA VAL A 264 -2.86 6.95 4.17
C VAL A 264 -4.18 6.85 3.45
N PHE A 265 -5.25 6.67 4.21
CA PHE A 265 -6.62 6.54 3.74
C PHE A 265 -7.46 7.76 4.14
N ASP A 266 -8.37 8.18 3.28
CA ASP A 266 -9.48 9.06 3.65
C ASP A 266 -10.80 8.27 3.72
N ARG A 267 -11.43 8.24 4.89
CA ARG A 267 -12.66 7.49 5.17
C ARG A 267 -12.52 6.01 4.79
N ARG A 268 -11.49 5.36 5.33
CA ARG A 268 -11.34 3.90 5.26
C ARG A 268 -12.60 3.23 5.83
N ASP A 269 -13.02 2.12 5.22
CA ASP A 269 -14.18 1.35 5.70
C ASP A 269 -14.03 0.99 7.18
N SER A 270 -14.90 1.55 8.02
CA SER A 270 -14.84 1.39 9.48
C SER A 270 -15.17 -0.02 9.94
N THR A 271 -15.90 -0.79 9.12
CA THR A 271 -16.20 -2.20 9.39
C THR A 271 -15.05 -3.12 9.05
N MET A 272 -14.04 -2.61 8.33
CA MET A 272 -12.91 -3.39 7.81
C MET A 272 -13.38 -4.64 7.07
N ALA A 273 -14.51 -4.57 6.36
CA ALA A 273 -15.12 -5.74 5.76
C ALA A 273 -14.21 -6.35 4.70
N MET A 274 -14.03 -7.67 4.76
CA MET A 274 -13.41 -8.45 3.70
C MET A 274 -14.41 -8.60 2.56
N ASN A 275 -14.16 -7.94 1.43
CA ASN A 275 -15.03 -7.96 0.26
C ASN A 275 -14.24 -7.68 -1.04
N ASP A 276 -14.88 -7.74 -2.20
CA ASP A 276 -14.17 -7.52 -3.47
C ASP A 276 -13.97 -6.05 -3.82
N LEU A 277 -14.32 -5.12 -2.92
CA LEU A 277 -14.31 -3.68 -3.19
C LEU A 277 -13.16 -2.96 -2.49
N ASN A 278 -12.78 -3.40 -1.28
CA ASN A 278 -11.78 -2.70 -0.47
C ASN A 278 -10.35 -2.99 -0.92
N GLU A 279 -10.06 -4.23 -1.35
CA GLU A 279 -8.76 -4.65 -1.84
C GLU A 279 -8.94 -5.45 -3.13
N LYS A 280 -8.97 -4.78 -4.28
CA LYS A 280 -9.20 -5.40 -5.59
C LYS A 280 -7.90 -5.96 -6.17
N ILE A 281 -7.91 -7.21 -6.64
CA ILE A 281 -6.77 -7.81 -7.33
C ILE A 281 -6.99 -7.77 -8.84
N ALA A 282 -5.97 -7.35 -9.57
CA ALA A 282 -5.84 -7.53 -11.01
C ALA A 282 -4.51 -8.23 -11.34
N ASN A 283 -4.44 -8.82 -12.53
CA ASN A 283 -3.19 -9.33 -13.08
C ASN A 283 -2.46 -8.26 -13.85
N VAL A 284 -1.13 -8.32 -13.89
CA VAL A 284 -0.36 -7.56 -14.86
C VAL A 284 -0.18 -8.41 -16.13
N ALA A 285 -0.97 -8.09 -17.15
CA ALA A 285 -0.98 -8.79 -18.43
C ALA A 285 0.26 -8.46 -19.28
N SER A 286 0.72 -7.20 -19.27
CA SER A 286 1.94 -6.78 -19.96
C SER A 286 2.51 -5.48 -19.40
N PHE A 287 3.82 -5.31 -19.55
CA PHE A 287 4.48 -4.01 -19.51
C PHE A 287 4.79 -3.63 -20.95
N HIS A 288 4.41 -2.41 -21.36
CA HIS A 288 4.70 -1.88 -22.69
C HIS A 288 6.10 -1.26 -22.78
N ASN A 289 6.81 -1.18 -21.66
CA ASN A 289 8.17 -0.69 -21.55
C ASN A 289 9.02 -1.57 -20.60
N LEU A 290 10.22 -1.11 -20.26
CA LEU A 290 11.17 -1.83 -19.38
C LEU A 290 10.81 -1.74 -17.89
N GLY A 291 9.66 -1.17 -17.52
CA GLY A 291 9.23 -0.97 -16.12
C GLY A 291 9.88 0.23 -15.43
N LEU A 292 10.64 1.05 -16.15
CA LEU A 292 11.31 2.23 -15.58
C LEU A 292 10.29 3.30 -15.18
N GLY A 293 10.38 3.78 -13.95
CA GLY A 293 9.45 4.76 -13.37
C GLY A 293 8.03 4.23 -13.13
N GLY A 294 7.82 2.91 -13.14
CA GLY A 294 6.51 2.25 -13.16
C GLY A 294 6.04 1.93 -14.56
N GLY A 295 5.92 2.95 -15.40
CA GLY A 295 5.72 2.77 -16.83
C GLY A 295 4.28 2.49 -17.25
N ASP A 296 4.13 1.96 -18.45
CA ASP A 296 2.83 1.68 -19.07
C ASP A 296 2.51 0.18 -18.99
N VAL A 297 1.35 -0.14 -18.44
CA VAL A 297 1.00 -1.47 -17.96
C VAL A 297 -0.41 -1.84 -18.39
N THR A 298 -0.58 -3.04 -18.95
CA THR A 298 -1.90 -3.64 -19.15
C THR A 298 -2.30 -4.43 -17.92
N LEU A 299 -3.41 -4.05 -17.30
CA LEU A 299 -4.06 -4.84 -16.25
C LEU A 299 -5.08 -5.81 -16.87
N GLY A 300 -5.17 -7.02 -16.35
CA GLY A 300 -6.09 -8.06 -16.80
C GLY A 300 -6.91 -8.64 -15.65
N ALA A 301 -8.21 -8.84 -15.86
CA ALA A 301 -9.13 -9.33 -14.84
C ALA A 301 -10.29 -10.14 -15.45
N ASP A 302 -11.01 -10.88 -14.60
CA ASP A 302 -12.19 -11.65 -15.02
C ASP A 302 -13.48 -10.83 -14.92
N THR A 303 -13.51 -9.82 -14.05
CA THR A 303 -14.66 -8.91 -13.90
C THR A 303 -14.25 -7.46 -14.13
N LEU A 304 -15.22 -6.65 -14.55
CA LEU A 304 -14.98 -5.24 -14.87
C LEU A 304 -14.68 -4.41 -13.62
N GLU A 305 -15.28 -4.79 -12.48
CA GLU A 305 -15.13 -4.12 -11.19
C GLU A 305 -13.68 -4.14 -10.67
N GLN A 306 -12.93 -5.19 -11.01
CA GLN A 306 -11.50 -5.33 -10.68
C GLN A 306 -10.61 -4.34 -11.46
N LEU A 307 -11.10 -3.79 -12.58
CA LEU A 307 -10.41 -2.81 -13.42
C LEU A 307 -10.95 -1.39 -13.27
N GLU A 308 -11.78 -1.14 -12.26
CA GLU A 308 -12.25 0.20 -11.88
C GLU A 308 -11.13 1.00 -11.19
N VAL A 309 -10.15 1.43 -11.97
CA VAL A 309 -9.04 2.28 -11.56
C VAL A 309 -9.32 3.71 -12.02
N LYS A 310 -8.93 4.71 -11.21
CA LYS A 310 -9.02 6.13 -11.56
C LYS A 310 -7.66 6.83 -11.47
N PRO A 311 -7.40 7.84 -12.30
CA PRO A 311 -6.24 8.71 -12.14
C PRO A 311 -6.16 9.30 -10.72
N GLY A 312 -4.95 9.35 -10.18
CA GLY A 312 -4.66 9.81 -8.83
C GLY A 312 -4.79 8.75 -7.73
N GLN A 313 -5.37 7.57 -8.01
CA GLN A 313 -5.40 6.45 -7.06
C GLN A 313 -4.03 5.76 -6.95
N TRP A 314 -3.89 4.96 -5.91
CA TRP A 314 -2.69 4.17 -5.62
C TRP A 314 -2.97 2.69 -5.79
N LEU A 315 -2.02 1.98 -6.41
CA LEU A 315 -2.01 0.53 -6.47
C LEU A 315 -0.65 -0.02 -6.04
N MET A 316 -0.61 -1.27 -5.62
CA MET A 316 0.63 -1.96 -5.31
C MET A 316 0.89 -3.04 -6.36
N LEU A 317 2.07 -3.01 -6.98
CA LEU A 317 2.55 -4.14 -7.76
C LEU A 317 3.26 -5.12 -6.83
N MET A 318 3.04 -6.40 -7.08
CA MET A 318 3.56 -7.47 -6.25
C MET A 318 3.97 -8.67 -7.09
N SER A 319 5.10 -9.28 -6.77
CA SER A 319 5.58 -10.47 -7.48
C SER A 319 6.41 -11.37 -6.58
N THR A 320 6.23 -12.67 -6.76
CA THR A 320 6.99 -13.74 -6.09
C THR A 320 7.71 -14.58 -7.15
N PRO A 321 9.00 -14.91 -6.96
CA PRO A 321 9.73 -15.78 -7.87
C PRO A 321 9.16 -17.20 -7.88
N HIS A 322 9.01 -17.78 -9.08
CA HIS A 322 8.44 -19.10 -9.30
C HIS A 322 9.42 -20.22 -8.89
N PRO A 323 8.99 -21.28 -8.19
CA PRO A 323 9.91 -22.29 -7.62
C PRO A 323 10.53 -23.25 -8.62
N LYS A 324 10.04 -23.34 -9.87
CA LYS A 324 10.61 -24.24 -10.89
C LYS A 324 11.86 -23.68 -11.57
N VAL A 325 12.32 -22.49 -11.18
CA VAL A 325 13.60 -21.95 -11.66
C VAL A 325 14.73 -22.55 -10.81
N PRO A 326 15.78 -23.13 -11.42
CA PRO A 326 16.92 -23.68 -10.68
C PRO A 326 17.51 -22.63 -9.73
N THR A 327 17.45 -22.90 -8.43
CA THR A 327 17.75 -21.98 -7.32
C THR A 327 19.24 -21.86 -6.98
N SER A 328 20.14 -21.89 -7.96
CA SER A 328 21.59 -21.91 -7.69
C SER A 328 22.26 -20.52 -7.65
N SER A 329 21.54 -19.40 -7.82
CA SER A 329 22.18 -18.07 -7.86
C SER A 329 21.32 -16.86 -7.45
N ALA A 330 20.10 -17.04 -6.93
CA ALA A 330 19.35 -15.91 -6.36
C ALA A 330 18.38 -16.39 -5.27
N PRO A 331 18.44 -15.83 -4.04
CA PRO A 331 17.35 -15.99 -3.10
C PRO A 331 16.07 -15.48 -3.75
N GLY A 332 15.04 -16.32 -3.79
CA GLY A 332 13.76 -15.96 -4.37
C GLY A 332 13.04 -14.95 -3.49
N VAL A 333 13.36 -13.66 -3.63
CA VAL A 333 12.75 -12.58 -2.85
C VAL A 333 11.51 -12.06 -3.57
N SER A 334 10.44 -11.88 -2.80
CA SER A 334 9.21 -11.23 -3.27
C SER A 334 9.38 -9.71 -3.29
N LEU A 335 8.92 -9.06 -4.36
CA LEU A 335 8.93 -7.60 -4.50
C LEU A 335 7.52 -7.04 -4.34
N PHE A 336 7.41 -5.94 -3.60
CA PHE A 336 6.17 -5.21 -3.40
C PHE A 336 6.48 -3.71 -3.44
N SER A 337 5.84 -2.99 -4.36
CA SER A 337 6.09 -1.55 -4.57
C SER A 337 4.80 -0.82 -4.87
N TRP A 338 4.65 0.38 -4.30
CA TRP A 338 3.48 1.23 -4.50
C TRP A 338 3.66 2.17 -5.69
N TYR A 339 2.58 2.34 -6.44
CA TYR A 339 2.54 3.16 -7.65
C TYR A 339 1.32 4.06 -7.63
N ARG A 340 1.51 5.28 -8.12
CA ARG A 340 0.42 6.20 -8.39
C ARG A 340 -0.05 6.02 -9.82
N VAL A 341 -1.37 5.92 -10.01
CA VAL A 341 -1.97 5.91 -11.34
C VAL A 341 -2.03 7.33 -11.85
N ILE A 342 -1.38 7.58 -12.98
CA ILE A 342 -1.32 8.91 -13.61
C ILE A 342 -2.40 9.04 -14.66
N ASP A 343 -2.58 7.99 -15.45
CA ASP A 343 -3.53 7.96 -16.53
C ASP A 343 -4.05 6.54 -16.75
N MET A 344 -5.16 6.42 -17.46
CA MET A 344 -5.75 5.13 -17.81
C MET A 344 -6.55 5.23 -19.11
N GLU A 345 -6.74 4.10 -19.77
CA GLU A 345 -7.68 3.98 -20.87
C GLU A 345 -9.12 4.21 -20.37
N ASP A 346 -9.92 5.01 -21.09
CA ASP A 346 -11.27 5.43 -20.67
C ASP A 346 -12.19 4.27 -20.28
N GLU A 347 -12.22 3.22 -21.11
CA GLU A 347 -13.06 2.03 -20.91
C GLU A 347 -12.23 0.75 -20.97
N PRO A 348 -12.44 -0.21 -20.04
CA PRO A 348 -11.84 -1.53 -20.16
C PRO A 348 -12.28 -2.21 -21.47
N ARG A 349 -11.33 -2.77 -22.20
CA ARG A 349 -11.59 -3.53 -23.42
C ARG A 349 -11.78 -5.01 -23.11
N SER A 350 -12.50 -5.71 -23.99
CA SER A 350 -12.53 -7.18 -23.94
C SER A 350 -11.10 -7.73 -24.06
N GLY A 351 -10.74 -8.60 -23.12
CA GLY A 351 -9.39 -9.09 -22.97
C GLY A 351 -9.05 -10.27 -23.88
N SER A 352 -7.88 -10.85 -23.66
CA SER A 352 -7.37 -12.03 -24.36
C SER A 352 -8.06 -13.34 -23.96
N SER A 353 -7.61 -14.48 -24.49
CA SER A 353 -8.10 -15.80 -24.04
C SER A 353 -7.73 -16.13 -22.58
N VAL A 354 -6.93 -15.28 -21.92
CA VAL A 354 -6.45 -15.44 -20.54
C VAL A 354 -7.27 -14.62 -19.55
N TYR A 355 -7.71 -13.41 -19.94
CA TYR A 355 -8.47 -12.50 -19.10
C TYR A 355 -9.72 -12.01 -19.83
N ALA A 356 -10.88 -12.00 -19.17
CA ALA A 356 -12.11 -11.53 -19.78
C ALA A 356 -12.05 -10.03 -20.14
N TRP A 357 -11.35 -9.24 -19.32
CA TRP A 357 -11.22 -7.80 -19.47
C TRP A 357 -9.76 -7.37 -19.31
N GLU A 358 -9.37 -6.36 -20.09
CA GLU A 358 -8.07 -5.72 -20.01
C GLU A 358 -8.23 -4.19 -19.98
N ARG A 359 -7.30 -3.49 -19.33
CA ARG A 359 -7.25 -2.02 -19.30
C ARG A 359 -5.80 -1.56 -19.23
N ASP A 360 -5.43 -0.63 -20.11
CA ASP A 360 -4.12 0.00 -20.05
C ASP A 360 -4.10 1.14 -19.01
N VAL A 361 -3.02 1.19 -18.21
CA VAL A 361 -2.79 2.19 -17.16
C VAL A 361 -1.36 2.67 -17.17
N VAL A 362 -1.18 3.97 -16.92
CA VAL A 362 0.13 4.60 -16.77
C VAL A 362 0.43 4.77 -15.28
N LEU A 363 1.54 4.20 -14.85
CA LEU A 363 1.98 4.18 -13.46
C LEU A 363 3.21 5.06 -13.25
N GLN A 364 3.23 5.77 -12.12
CA GLN A 364 4.38 6.48 -11.62
C GLN A 364 4.84 5.86 -10.30
N GLY A 365 6.10 5.48 -10.22
CA GLY A 365 6.71 4.91 -9.02
C GLY A 365 8.15 4.44 -9.27
N PRO A 366 8.68 3.55 -8.42
CA PRO A 366 10.03 3.01 -8.58
C PRO A 366 10.14 2.09 -9.80
N ASP A 367 11.36 1.83 -10.25
CA ASP A 367 11.60 0.91 -11.36
C ASP A 367 11.12 -0.50 -11.01
N TRP A 368 10.38 -1.13 -11.93
CA TRP A 368 9.94 -2.50 -11.82
C TRP A 368 10.84 -3.42 -12.65
N PRO A 369 11.45 -4.47 -12.08
CA PRO A 369 12.40 -5.31 -12.79
C PRO A 369 11.69 -6.36 -13.66
N VAL A 370 11.14 -5.91 -14.80
CA VAL A 370 10.37 -6.74 -15.73
C VAL A 370 11.19 -7.95 -16.22
N SER A 371 12.47 -7.75 -16.55
CA SER A 371 13.37 -8.79 -17.06
C SER A 371 13.67 -9.89 -16.02
N TYR A 372 13.83 -9.50 -14.76
CA TYR A 372 14.02 -10.44 -13.65
C TYR A 372 12.80 -11.35 -13.53
N PHE A 373 11.59 -10.78 -13.48
CA PHE A 373 10.39 -11.61 -13.33
C PHE A 373 9.98 -12.35 -14.60
N ALA A 374 10.30 -11.82 -15.78
CA ALA A 374 10.07 -12.52 -17.05
C ALA A 374 10.97 -13.76 -17.20
N SER A 375 12.25 -13.67 -16.81
CA SER A 375 13.18 -14.80 -16.89
C SER A 375 12.84 -15.93 -15.91
N LEU A 376 12.12 -15.61 -14.83
CA LEU A 376 11.62 -16.57 -13.85
C LEU A 376 10.34 -17.30 -14.29
N THR A 377 9.85 -17.05 -15.52
CA THR A 377 8.71 -17.76 -16.11
C THR A 377 9.18 -18.76 -17.17
N SER A 378 8.68 -19.99 -17.12
CA SER A 378 9.02 -21.08 -18.05
C SER A 378 7.83 -21.45 -18.94
N PRO A 379 8.02 -21.76 -20.21
CA PRO A 379 8.01 -20.83 -21.34
C PRO A 379 6.56 -20.49 -21.79
N GLY A 380 5.80 -19.69 -21.05
CA GLY A 380 4.47 -19.26 -21.50
C GLY A 380 3.97 -17.95 -20.87
N PRO A 381 3.26 -17.08 -21.63
CA PRO A 381 2.74 -15.80 -21.14
C PRO A 381 1.73 -15.93 -19.98
N ALA A 382 1.24 -17.14 -19.71
CA ALA A 382 0.32 -17.50 -18.62
C ALA A 382 1.00 -17.67 -17.24
N GLN A 383 2.30 -17.38 -17.13
CA GLN A 383 3.07 -17.55 -15.88
C GLN A 383 3.54 -16.23 -15.26
N ARG A 384 2.97 -15.09 -15.65
CA ARG A 384 3.41 -13.79 -15.11
C ARG A 384 3.18 -13.73 -13.59
N PRO A 385 4.24 -13.60 -12.77
CA PRO A 385 4.12 -13.62 -11.31
C PRO A 385 3.58 -12.30 -10.74
N THR A 386 3.48 -11.26 -11.58
CA THR A 386 3.12 -9.93 -11.12
C THR A 386 1.60 -9.75 -11.03
N ARG A 387 1.13 -9.41 -9.83
CA ARG A 387 -0.24 -8.95 -9.59
C ARG A 387 -0.23 -7.46 -9.28
N ALA A 388 -1.37 -6.82 -9.49
CA ALA A 388 -1.66 -5.46 -9.07
C ALA A 388 -2.79 -5.49 -8.03
N VAL A 389 -2.67 -4.68 -6.99
CA VAL A 389 -3.69 -4.56 -5.95
C VAL A 389 -4.09 -3.12 -5.81
N LEU A 390 -5.36 -2.83 -6.11
CA LEU A 390 -5.97 -1.54 -5.88
C LEU A 390 -6.64 -1.56 -4.50
N VAL A 391 -6.22 -0.65 -3.63
CA VAL A 391 -6.86 -0.48 -2.31
C VAL A 391 -7.73 0.77 -2.34
N SER A 392 -8.98 0.60 -1.95
CA SER A 392 -9.95 1.70 -1.94
C SER A 392 -9.55 2.79 -0.94
N ASN A 393 -9.87 4.04 -1.30
CA ASN A 393 -9.72 5.22 -0.46
C ASN A 393 -8.29 5.59 -0.03
N VAL A 394 -7.26 5.03 -0.67
CA VAL A 394 -5.87 5.48 -0.48
C VAL A 394 -5.67 6.84 -1.14
N VAL A 395 -5.23 7.82 -0.36
CA VAL A 395 -5.02 9.20 -0.80
C VAL A 395 -3.54 9.57 -0.93
N ALA A 396 -2.66 8.91 -0.16
CA ALA A 396 -1.22 9.16 -0.21
C ALA A 396 -0.43 7.93 0.26
N VAL A 397 0.78 7.78 -0.28
CA VAL A 397 1.79 6.83 0.19
C VAL A 397 3.08 7.59 0.47
N TYR A 398 3.64 7.42 1.67
CA TYR A 398 4.91 8.03 2.08
C TYR A 398 5.95 6.96 2.27
N GLU A 399 7.10 7.13 1.63
CA GLU A 399 8.14 6.12 1.58
C GLU A 399 9.40 6.60 2.31
N ARG A 400 10.01 5.71 3.09
CA ARG A 400 11.27 5.95 3.78
C ARG A 400 12.06 4.66 3.92
N THR A 401 13.36 4.72 3.65
CA THR A 401 14.26 3.61 3.95
C THR A 401 14.60 3.60 5.44
N ILE A 402 14.47 2.45 6.10
CA ILE A 402 14.75 2.27 7.52
C ILE A 402 15.59 1.01 7.76
N ARG A 403 16.18 0.88 8.95
CA ARG A 403 16.75 -0.37 9.48
C ARG A 403 15.85 -0.89 10.59
N LEU A 404 15.75 -2.22 10.73
CA LEU A 404 15.06 -2.81 11.88
C LEU A 404 15.95 -2.70 13.12
N GLU A 405 15.32 -2.45 14.26
CA GLU A 405 15.98 -2.39 15.56
C GLU A 405 16.13 -3.83 16.07
N ILE A 406 17.24 -4.49 15.71
CA ILE A 406 17.62 -5.76 16.32
C ILE A 406 18.26 -5.43 17.67
N SER A 407 17.70 -5.97 18.75
CA SER A 407 18.29 -5.80 20.07
C SER A 407 19.60 -6.57 20.12
N ASP A 408 20.74 -5.87 20.10
CA ASP A 408 22.01 -6.47 20.51
C ASP A 408 21.87 -6.94 21.95
N SER A 409 21.93 -8.26 22.14
CA SER A 409 21.99 -8.87 23.46
C SER A 409 23.29 -8.45 24.13
N TRP A 410 23.17 -7.63 25.17
CA TRP A 410 24.27 -7.29 26.09
C TRP A 410 24.74 -8.50 26.90
#